data_AF-A0A2E2T6B5-F1
#
_entry.id   AF-A0A2E2T6B5-F1
#
_cell.length_a   1.000
_cell.length_b   1.000
_cell.length_c   1.000
_cell.angle_alpha   90.00
_cell.angle_beta   90.00
_cell.angle_gamma   90.00
#
_symmetry.space_group_name_H-M   'P 1'
#
loop_
_entity.id
_entity.type
_entity.pdbx_description
1 polymer ?
#
loop_
_entity_poly.entity_id
_entity_poly.type
_entity_poly.pdbx_seq_one_letter_code
_entity_poly.pdbx_strand_id
1 'polypeptide(L)'
;MIDSVVASSATPLQMWVVLALVAGSLVLYGLERISLELTSMALIAILLLFFNFFPLPDAEGNNLLDAGALMSGFANPALLTVLSLLVVGQGMVLTGGVSYIAGLITEHGGKNASVAIFIGLFVVMLMSAFLNNTPVVVIFIPIIQALAERIQRSPSALMIPLSYVAILGGMTTLIGSSTNLLVSSSLIELGMPALEFFEFTVIGSVLALSGFIYVLFIAPRLLPALASMRSKLANPDSSGKQFIAQITVGPASQMIGSRPVAGFFKNLPNITIQMIVRREHADLPPFEEDMEIQAGDVLVVAATRKALTEALQKDPGLLHAEAAAVHEGGEEIPQKSTQLLAEVMLPPGSRLIGFNLEQIGFRYQYKCLVLGIQRRSRMIRTQMTEIRLEAGDVLLVQGRSEDVEALRTIRDVVLLEWSTRTLPRPFHARRAATIFLGVIAVAATGLVPIMVSSFIGAALMIASGALNLRQASRAIDRKIVLLVAAALALGNALQLTGGAEFVADQLLAATRGAPAPIILSLFFLIVALFTNVLSNNACAVLFTPIGIGMAQNLGVEPHIFAIAVVMAANCSFASPVGYQTNLLVMGPGHYRFVDFLRAGTPLIIILWLVFSLFAPWYYGIPF
;
A
#
# COMPACT_ATOMS: atom_id res chain seq x y z
N MET A 1 -25.07 -1.19 -40.45
CA MET A 1 -25.21 -0.31 -41.64
C MET A 1 -24.66 1.10 -41.40
N ILE A 2 -24.62 1.57 -40.14
CA ILE A 2 -23.84 2.75 -39.74
C ILE A 2 -22.34 2.41 -39.64
N ASP A 3 -22.02 1.20 -39.16
CA ASP A 3 -20.61 0.75 -38.99
C ASP A 3 -19.83 0.61 -40.31
N SER A 4 -20.51 0.34 -41.42
CA SER A 4 -19.86 0.16 -42.74
C SER A 4 -19.47 1.47 -43.43
N VAL A 5 -19.91 2.63 -42.93
CA VAL A 5 -19.63 3.94 -43.54
C VAL A 5 -18.47 4.65 -42.83
N VAL A 6 -18.35 4.50 -41.50
CA VAL A 6 -17.29 5.14 -40.69
C VAL A 6 -15.90 4.56 -41.00
N ALA A 7 -15.81 3.25 -41.28
CA ALA A 7 -14.54 2.61 -41.66
C ALA A 7 -13.95 3.14 -43.00
N SER A 8 -14.75 3.85 -43.82
CA SER A 8 -14.30 4.36 -45.13
C SER A 8 -13.77 5.80 -45.12
N SER A 9 -13.93 6.55 -44.02
CA SER A 9 -13.54 7.97 -43.93
C SER A 9 -12.30 8.25 -43.08
N ALA A 10 -11.84 7.30 -42.25
CA ALA A 10 -10.61 7.44 -41.49
C ALA A 10 -9.38 7.31 -42.42
N THR A 11 -8.52 8.34 -42.45
CA THR A 11 -7.25 8.25 -43.17
C THR A 11 -6.31 7.29 -42.43
N PRO A 12 -5.45 6.52 -43.15
CA PRO A 12 -4.50 5.60 -42.51
C PRO A 12 -3.58 6.30 -41.50
N LEU A 13 -3.33 7.61 -41.67
CA LEU A 13 -2.53 8.42 -40.76
C LEU A 13 -3.15 8.52 -39.35
N GLN A 14 -4.46 8.74 -39.24
CA GLN A 14 -5.14 8.86 -37.94
C GLN A 14 -5.06 7.55 -37.16
N MET A 15 -5.28 6.42 -37.84
CA MET A 15 -5.17 5.08 -37.27
C MET A 15 -3.76 4.80 -36.74
N TRP A 16 -2.71 5.02 -37.55
CA TRP A 16 -1.33 4.75 -37.14
C TRP A 16 -0.86 5.64 -35.99
N VAL A 17 -1.29 6.89 -35.93
CA VAL A 17 -0.97 7.80 -34.81
C VAL A 17 -1.63 7.30 -33.53
N VAL A 18 -2.91 6.93 -33.56
CA VAL A 18 -3.59 6.39 -32.38
C VAL A 18 -2.94 5.09 -31.91
N LEU A 19 -2.60 4.17 -32.82
CA LEU A 19 -1.88 2.94 -32.48
C LEU A 19 -0.50 3.21 -31.85
N ALA A 20 0.24 4.20 -32.36
CA ALA A 20 1.50 4.61 -31.77
C ALA A 20 1.32 5.21 -30.36
N LEU A 21 0.25 5.99 -30.13
CA LEU A 21 -0.09 6.52 -28.82
C LEU A 21 -0.50 5.43 -27.83
N VAL A 22 -1.24 4.41 -28.26
CA VAL A 22 -1.56 3.22 -27.46
C VAL A 22 -0.27 2.49 -27.07
N ALA A 23 0.59 2.15 -28.02
CA ALA A 23 1.85 1.47 -27.71
C ALA A 23 2.75 2.30 -26.79
N GLY A 24 2.85 3.60 -27.04
CA GLY A 24 3.62 4.53 -26.21
C GLY A 24 3.08 4.66 -24.79
N SER A 25 1.76 4.75 -24.61
CA SER A 25 1.13 4.87 -23.29
C SER A 25 1.31 3.60 -22.47
N LEU A 26 1.17 2.42 -23.09
CA LEU A 26 1.42 1.13 -22.46
C LEU A 26 2.85 1.01 -21.93
N VAL A 27 3.84 1.43 -22.73
CA VAL A 27 5.25 1.44 -22.32
C VAL A 27 5.50 2.44 -21.18
N LEU A 28 4.97 3.66 -21.30
CA LEU A 28 5.14 4.69 -20.27
C LEU A 28 4.47 4.31 -18.95
N TYR A 29 3.31 3.66 -19.00
CA TYR A 29 2.62 3.13 -17.82
C TYR A 29 3.38 1.96 -17.18
N GLY A 30 4.00 1.08 -17.99
CA GLY A 30 4.79 -0.04 -17.49
C GLY A 30 6.14 0.36 -16.89
N LEU A 31 6.79 1.41 -17.41
CA LEU A 31 8.13 1.82 -16.96
C LEU A 31 8.14 2.60 -15.63
N GLU A 32 7.00 3.18 -15.23
CA GLU A 32 6.81 4.00 -14.01
C GLU A 32 7.88 5.10 -13.76
N ARG A 33 8.70 5.46 -14.77
CA ARG A 33 9.68 6.57 -14.67
C ARG A 33 8.99 7.93 -14.55
N ILE A 34 7.78 8.02 -15.10
CA ILE A 34 6.92 9.20 -15.09
C ILE A 34 5.65 8.84 -14.31
N SER A 35 5.10 9.78 -13.55
CA SER A 35 3.86 9.52 -12.82
C SER A 35 2.71 9.23 -13.78
N LEU A 36 1.85 8.27 -13.40
CA LEU A 36 0.74 7.83 -14.24
C LEU A 36 -0.25 8.97 -14.52
N GLU A 37 -0.37 9.93 -13.62
CA GLU A 37 -1.14 11.17 -13.85
C GLU A 37 -0.58 11.99 -15.01
N LEU A 38 0.74 12.21 -15.05
CA LEU A 38 1.37 13.04 -16.07
C LEU A 38 1.31 12.37 -17.44
N THR A 39 1.52 11.06 -17.51
CA THR A 39 1.37 10.29 -18.75
C THR A 39 -0.06 10.38 -19.29
N SER A 40 -1.06 10.24 -18.41
CA SER A 40 -2.47 10.35 -18.79
C SER A 40 -2.83 11.75 -19.30
N MET A 41 -2.39 12.80 -18.60
CA MET A 41 -2.60 14.18 -19.03
C MET A 41 -1.94 14.49 -20.36
N ALA A 42 -0.69 14.03 -20.55
CA ALA A 42 0.03 14.20 -21.81
C ALA A 42 -0.69 13.50 -22.96
N LEU A 43 -1.20 12.29 -22.73
CA LEU A 43 -1.95 11.54 -23.74
C LEU A 43 -3.24 12.27 -24.15
N ILE A 44 -4.05 12.75 -23.20
CA ILE A 44 -5.25 13.55 -23.48
C ILE A 44 -4.87 14.81 -24.28
N ALA A 45 -3.83 15.52 -23.85
CA ALA A 45 -3.39 16.75 -24.52
C ALA A 45 -2.95 16.48 -25.97
N ILE A 46 -2.23 15.39 -26.22
CA ILE A 46 -1.80 15.00 -27.56
C ILE A 46 -3.01 14.63 -28.43
N LEU A 47 -3.97 13.86 -27.91
CA LEU A 47 -5.19 13.50 -28.65
C LEU A 47 -6.01 14.75 -29.00
N LEU A 48 -6.23 15.65 -28.03
CA LEU A 48 -6.97 16.90 -28.26
C LEU A 48 -6.31 17.77 -29.32
N LEU A 49 -4.98 17.94 -29.25
CA LEU A 49 -4.24 18.72 -30.24
C LEU A 49 -4.30 18.05 -31.61
N PHE A 50 -4.08 16.73 -31.67
CA PHE A 50 -4.02 16.00 -32.93
C PHE A 50 -5.36 16.05 -33.67
N PHE A 51 -6.48 15.70 -33.01
CA PHE A 51 -7.79 15.70 -33.66
C PHE A 51 -8.38 17.11 -33.86
N ASN A 52 -7.84 18.13 -33.20
CA ASN A 52 -8.14 19.51 -33.54
C ASN A 52 -7.54 19.93 -34.90
N PHE A 53 -6.32 19.47 -35.22
CA PHE A 53 -5.67 19.77 -36.51
C PHE A 53 -6.01 18.76 -37.62
N PHE A 54 -6.28 17.51 -37.26
CA PHE A 54 -6.60 16.41 -38.18
C PHE A 54 -7.97 15.81 -37.81
N PRO A 55 -9.08 16.54 -38.02
CA PRO A 55 -10.41 16.09 -37.63
C PRO A 55 -10.83 14.82 -38.38
N LEU A 56 -11.70 14.03 -37.76
CA LEU A 56 -12.31 12.85 -38.36
C LEU A 56 -13.77 13.17 -38.66
N PRO A 57 -14.09 13.64 -39.88
CA PRO A 57 -15.42 14.11 -40.22
C PRO A 57 -16.42 12.95 -40.33
N ASP A 58 -17.60 13.12 -39.73
CA ASP A 58 -18.78 12.31 -40.01
C ASP A 58 -19.40 12.70 -41.37
N ALA A 59 -20.44 11.98 -41.80
CA ALA A 59 -21.25 12.25 -42.99
C ALA A 59 -21.82 13.69 -43.03
N GLU A 60 -21.98 14.32 -41.87
CA GLU A 60 -22.46 15.71 -41.72
C GLU A 60 -21.32 16.75 -41.64
N GLY A 61 -20.05 16.32 -41.72
CA GLY A 61 -18.87 17.19 -41.65
C GLY A 61 -18.44 17.56 -40.22
N ASN A 62 -19.11 17.05 -39.20
CA ASN A 62 -18.75 17.24 -37.79
C ASN A 62 -17.57 16.34 -37.40
N ASN A 63 -16.64 16.85 -36.60
CA ASN A 63 -15.53 16.05 -36.09
C ASN A 63 -16.04 15.06 -35.03
N LEU A 64 -15.97 13.75 -35.31
CA LEU A 64 -16.37 12.69 -34.39
C LEU A 64 -15.48 12.63 -33.13
N LEU A 65 -14.27 13.17 -33.22
CA LEU A 65 -13.28 13.21 -32.13
C LEU A 65 -12.94 14.65 -31.75
N ASP A 66 -13.98 15.47 -31.57
CA ASP A 66 -13.82 16.83 -31.05
C ASP A 66 -13.45 16.83 -29.54
N ALA A 67 -13.18 18.02 -28.99
CA ALA A 67 -12.81 18.15 -27.59
C ALA A 67 -13.92 17.65 -26.64
N GLY A 68 -15.19 17.81 -27.01
CA GLY A 68 -16.33 17.29 -26.24
C GLY A 68 -16.33 15.77 -26.18
N ALA A 69 -16.19 15.11 -27.33
CA ALA A 69 -16.14 13.65 -27.44
C ALA A 69 -14.94 13.07 -26.68
N LEU A 70 -13.75 13.66 -26.83
CA LEU A 70 -12.54 13.19 -26.14
C LEU A 70 -12.59 13.45 -24.61
N MET A 71 -13.24 14.52 -24.16
CA MET A 71 -13.38 14.83 -22.73
C MET A 71 -14.62 14.19 -22.07
N SER A 72 -15.51 13.59 -22.85
CA SER A 72 -16.75 12.95 -22.36
C SER A 72 -16.46 11.87 -21.30
N GLY A 73 -15.27 11.28 -21.33
CA GLY A 73 -14.83 10.29 -20.35
C GLY A 73 -14.81 10.78 -18.90
N PHE A 74 -14.65 12.08 -18.64
CA PHE A 74 -14.75 12.65 -17.29
C PHE A 74 -16.17 12.60 -16.72
N ALA A 75 -17.18 12.59 -17.58
CA ALA A 75 -18.59 12.46 -17.21
C ALA A 75 -19.08 11.01 -17.24
N ASN A 76 -18.17 10.04 -17.41
CA ASN A 76 -18.55 8.64 -17.53
C ASN A 76 -19.19 8.11 -16.22
N PRO A 77 -20.38 7.48 -16.29
CA PRO A 77 -21.07 6.94 -15.13
C PRO A 77 -20.23 5.98 -14.27
N ALA A 78 -19.38 5.17 -14.89
CA ALA A 78 -18.54 4.23 -14.17
C ALA A 78 -17.42 4.95 -13.42
N LEU A 79 -16.76 5.96 -14.00
CA LEU A 79 -15.80 6.79 -13.29
C LEU A 79 -16.45 7.41 -12.04
N LEU A 80 -17.62 8.03 -12.20
CA LEU A 80 -18.36 8.63 -11.09
C LEU A 80 -18.75 7.62 -10.02
N THR A 81 -19.08 6.39 -10.42
CA THR A 81 -19.34 5.27 -9.51
C THR A 81 -18.10 4.94 -8.67
N VAL A 82 -16.94 4.76 -9.33
CA VAL A 82 -15.67 4.48 -8.66
C VAL A 82 -15.33 5.56 -7.64
N LEU A 83 -15.41 6.84 -8.04
CA LEU A 83 -15.08 7.96 -7.14
C LEU A 83 -16.02 8.02 -5.94
N SER A 84 -17.31 7.79 -6.15
CA SER A 84 -18.30 7.80 -5.08
C SER A 84 -18.07 6.66 -4.09
N LEU A 85 -17.74 5.47 -4.59
CA LEU A 85 -17.42 4.31 -3.77
C LEU A 85 -16.12 4.48 -2.97
N LEU A 86 -15.11 5.16 -3.51
CA LEU A 86 -13.90 5.54 -2.76
C LEU A 86 -14.21 6.46 -1.59
N VAL A 87 -15.09 7.47 -1.79
CA VAL A 87 -15.54 8.36 -0.70
C VAL A 87 -16.29 7.57 0.37
N VAL A 88 -17.23 6.71 -0.04
CA VAL A 88 -18.01 5.85 0.85
C VAL A 88 -17.12 4.91 1.66
N GLY A 89 -16.15 4.25 1.01
CA GLY A 89 -15.15 3.40 1.66
C GLY A 89 -14.27 4.17 2.64
N GLN A 90 -13.82 5.37 2.27
CA GLN A 90 -13.04 6.23 3.17
C GLN A 90 -13.84 6.65 4.42
N GLY A 91 -15.16 6.83 4.29
CA GLY A 91 -16.07 7.11 5.40
C GLY A 91 -16.09 5.97 6.42
N MET A 92 -16.13 4.73 5.95
CA MET A 92 -16.07 3.54 6.82
C MET A 92 -14.75 3.43 7.59
N VAL A 93 -13.64 3.75 6.93
CA VAL A 93 -12.30 3.74 7.53
C VAL A 93 -12.16 4.82 8.60
N LEU A 94 -12.50 6.08 8.27
CA LEU A 94 -12.26 7.23 9.15
C LEU A 94 -13.23 7.31 10.35
N THR A 95 -14.46 6.83 10.21
CA THR A 95 -15.42 6.79 11.33
C THR A 95 -15.12 5.66 12.32
N GLY A 96 -14.18 4.77 12.00
CA GLY A 96 -13.76 3.68 12.90
C GLY A 96 -14.68 2.47 12.92
N GLY A 97 -15.56 2.30 11.93
CA GLY A 97 -16.34 1.07 11.76
C GLY A 97 -15.43 -0.17 11.72
N VAL A 98 -14.31 -0.05 11.01
CA VAL A 98 -13.24 -1.07 10.95
C VAL A 98 -12.63 -1.36 12.32
N SER A 99 -12.35 -0.31 13.09
CA SER A 99 -11.73 -0.41 14.41
C SER A 99 -12.65 -1.07 15.44
N TYR A 100 -13.96 -0.84 15.36
CA TYR A 100 -14.96 -1.46 16.23
C TYR A 100 -15.03 -2.98 16.02
N ILE A 101 -15.12 -3.42 14.77
CA ILE A 101 -15.14 -4.84 14.42
C ILE A 101 -13.88 -5.55 14.93
N ALA A 102 -12.72 -4.89 14.81
CA ALA A 102 -11.47 -5.46 15.27
C ALA A 102 -11.34 -5.50 16.81
N GLY A 103 -11.97 -4.56 17.53
CA GLY A 103 -12.11 -4.61 19.00
C GLY A 103 -12.91 -5.82 19.49
N LEU A 104 -14.03 -6.13 18.81
CA LEU A 104 -14.86 -7.29 19.13
C LEU A 104 -14.09 -8.61 19.05
N ILE A 105 -13.19 -8.75 18.07
CA ILE A 105 -12.33 -9.94 17.91
C ILE A 105 -11.40 -10.12 19.12
N THR A 106 -10.91 -9.01 19.67
CA THR A 106 -9.97 -9.00 20.80
C THR A 106 -10.67 -9.32 22.12
N GLU A 107 -11.90 -8.84 22.29
CA GLU A 107 -12.75 -9.10 23.46
C GLU A 107 -13.33 -10.53 23.47
N HIS A 108 -13.88 -10.98 22.35
CA HIS A 108 -14.57 -12.29 22.26
C HIS A 108 -13.63 -13.45 21.92
N GLY A 109 -12.41 -13.18 21.42
CA GLY A 109 -11.38 -14.19 21.17
C GLY A 109 -10.77 -14.83 22.43
N GLY A 110 -11.26 -14.48 23.62
CA GLY A 110 -10.62 -14.66 24.93
C GLY A 110 -10.43 -16.09 25.46
N LYS A 111 -10.78 -17.15 24.72
CA LYS A 111 -10.52 -18.54 25.16
C LYS A 111 -9.49 -19.29 24.32
N ASN A 112 -9.35 -18.98 23.03
CA ASN A 112 -8.40 -19.63 22.12
C ASN A 112 -7.75 -18.61 21.18
N ALA A 113 -6.57 -18.16 21.58
CA ALA A 113 -5.53 -17.49 20.81
C ALA A 113 -5.57 -17.69 19.27
N SER A 114 -5.48 -18.95 18.82
CA SER A 114 -5.41 -19.29 17.40
C SER A 114 -6.73 -19.08 16.67
N VAL A 115 -7.85 -19.25 17.37
CA VAL A 115 -9.19 -18.99 16.82
C VAL A 115 -9.38 -17.48 16.62
N ALA A 116 -8.89 -16.66 17.55
CA ALA A 116 -8.94 -15.20 17.41
C ALA A 116 -8.13 -14.71 16.19
N ILE A 117 -6.97 -15.31 15.91
CA ILE A 117 -6.18 -14.99 14.70
C ILE A 117 -6.92 -15.41 13.43
N PHE A 118 -7.49 -16.63 13.41
CA PHE A 118 -8.29 -17.10 12.28
C PHE A 118 -9.45 -16.16 11.99
N ILE A 119 -10.23 -15.80 13.02
CA ILE A 119 -11.34 -14.84 12.91
C ILE A 119 -10.81 -13.48 12.44
N GLY A 120 -9.68 -13.02 13.00
CA GLY A 120 -9.01 -11.79 12.58
C GLY A 120 -8.69 -11.76 11.08
N LEU A 121 -8.01 -12.78 10.58
CA LEU A 121 -7.65 -12.89 9.16
C LEU A 121 -8.89 -13.02 8.25
N PHE A 122 -9.90 -13.77 8.69
CA PHE A 122 -11.15 -13.91 7.96
C PHE A 122 -11.90 -12.57 7.86
N VAL A 123 -11.96 -11.83 8.97
CA VAL A 123 -12.54 -10.48 8.98
C VAL A 123 -11.75 -9.57 8.06
N VAL A 124 -10.41 -9.58 8.08
CA VAL A 124 -9.61 -8.78 7.14
C VAL A 124 -9.98 -9.09 5.70
N MET A 125 -10.08 -10.37 5.33
CA MET A 125 -10.47 -10.79 3.98
C MET A 125 -11.84 -10.21 3.59
N LEU A 126 -12.84 -10.35 4.47
CA LEU A 126 -14.18 -9.80 4.23
C LEU A 126 -14.17 -8.27 4.15
N MET A 127 -13.39 -7.59 4.99
CA MET A 127 -13.32 -6.13 4.99
C MET A 127 -12.63 -5.60 3.72
N SER A 128 -11.58 -6.28 3.27
CA SER A 128 -10.87 -5.94 2.03
C SER A 128 -11.74 -6.16 0.79
N ALA A 129 -12.74 -7.04 0.84
CA ALA A 129 -13.71 -7.17 -0.24
C ALA A 129 -14.57 -5.91 -0.44
N PHE A 130 -14.55 -4.95 0.48
CA PHE A 130 -15.43 -3.78 0.46
C PHE A 130 -14.69 -2.46 0.64
N LEU A 131 -13.39 -2.52 0.93
CA LEU A 131 -12.53 -1.38 1.22
C LEU A 131 -11.19 -1.60 0.53
N ASN A 132 -10.51 -0.51 0.18
CA ASN A 132 -9.17 -0.60 -0.37
C ASN A 132 -8.22 -1.31 0.62
N ASN A 133 -7.43 -2.24 0.11
CA ASN A 133 -6.51 -3.10 0.86
C ASN A 133 -5.56 -2.33 1.80
N THR A 134 -5.04 -1.17 1.36
CA THR A 134 -4.01 -0.43 2.11
C THR A 134 -4.48 0.04 3.49
N PRO A 135 -5.57 0.83 3.63
CA PRO A 135 -6.11 1.19 4.94
C PRO A 135 -6.45 0.00 5.84
N VAL A 136 -7.00 -1.08 5.27
CA VAL A 136 -7.36 -2.28 6.04
C VAL A 136 -6.11 -2.90 6.66
N VAL A 137 -5.07 -3.15 5.87
CA VAL A 137 -3.82 -3.74 6.37
C VAL A 137 -3.18 -2.84 7.43
N VAL A 138 -3.11 -1.53 7.21
CA VAL A 138 -2.55 -0.58 8.20
C VAL A 138 -3.30 -0.62 9.53
N ILE A 139 -4.63 -0.75 9.50
CA ILE A 139 -5.46 -0.83 10.70
C ILE A 139 -5.25 -2.15 11.44
N PHE A 140 -5.07 -3.26 10.71
CA PHE A 140 -5.00 -4.59 11.29
C PHE A 140 -3.59 -5.03 11.68
N ILE A 141 -2.52 -4.44 11.14
CA ILE A 141 -1.14 -4.68 11.59
C ILE A 141 -1.02 -4.60 13.12
N PRO A 142 -1.39 -3.50 13.80
CA PRO A 142 -1.23 -3.41 15.24
C PRO A 142 -2.13 -4.38 16.01
N ILE A 143 -3.30 -4.72 15.46
CA ILE A 143 -4.29 -5.60 16.10
C ILE A 143 -3.80 -7.04 16.09
N ILE A 144 -3.32 -7.50 14.93
CA ILE A 144 -2.72 -8.83 14.78
C ILE A 144 -1.43 -8.93 15.61
N GLN A 145 -0.67 -7.85 15.74
CA GLN A 145 0.52 -7.83 16.58
C GLN A 145 0.20 -7.96 18.08
N ALA A 146 -0.75 -7.17 18.59
CA ALA A 146 -1.21 -7.29 19.98
C ALA A 146 -1.79 -8.68 20.27
N LEU A 147 -2.53 -9.25 19.32
CA LEU A 147 -3.08 -10.59 19.45
C LEU A 147 -1.99 -11.67 19.43
N ALA A 148 -0.96 -11.51 18.61
CA ALA A 148 0.19 -12.43 18.56
C ALA A 148 0.98 -12.44 19.88
N GLU A 149 1.22 -11.26 20.46
CA GLU A 149 1.93 -11.10 21.74
C GLU A 149 1.19 -11.78 22.89
N ARG A 150 -0.14 -11.60 22.95
CA ARG A 150 -1.00 -12.25 23.97
C ARG A 150 -0.88 -13.77 23.97
N ILE A 151 -0.50 -14.35 22.83
CA ILE A 151 -0.45 -15.81 22.62
C ILE A 151 0.99 -16.33 22.51
N GLN A 152 1.96 -15.48 22.85
CA GLN A 152 3.40 -15.75 22.76
C GLN A 152 3.84 -16.26 21.37
N ARG A 153 3.14 -15.87 20.31
CA ARG A 153 3.59 -16.08 18.94
C ARG A 153 4.26 -14.83 18.43
N SER A 154 5.28 -15.04 17.59
CA SER A 154 5.92 -13.90 16.94
C SER A 154 4.92 -13.18 16.04
N PRO A 155 4.72 -11.86 16.25
CA PRO A 155 3.87 -11.05 15.38
C PRO A 155 4.30 -11.09 13.92
N SER A 156 5.61 -11.22 13.69
CA SER A 156 6.20 -11.28 12.36
C SER A 156 5.62 -12.41 11.51
N ALA A 157 5.37 -13.59 12.09
CA ALA A 157 4.82 -14.75 11.38
C ALA A 157 3.43 -14.52 10.77
N LEU A 158 2.71 -13.49 11.22
CA LEU A 158 1.34 -13.20 10.77
C LEU A 158 1.26 -12.03 9.78
N MET A 159 2.36 -11.31 9.53
CA MET A 159 2.32 -10.12 8.68
C MET A 159 2.15 -10.46 7.18
N ILE A 160 2.81 -11.50 6.66
CA ILE A 160 2.55 -12.00 5.29
C ILE A 160 1.11 -12.56 5.17
N PRO A 161 0.64 -13.45 6.08
CA PRO A 161 -0.74 -13.90 6.08
C PRO A 161 -1.76 -12.75 6.06
N LEU A 162 -1.54 -11.71 6.87
CA LEU A 162 -2.40 -10.52 6.90
C LEU A 162 -2.47 -9.83 5.53
N SER A 163 -1.33 -9.61 4.87
CA SER A 163 -1.33 -9.00 3.54
C SER A 163 -2.02 -9.88 2.50
N TYR A 164 -1.75 -11.19 2.53
CA TYR A 164 -2.32 -12.11 1.54
C TYR A 164 -3.84 -12.21 1.66
N VAL A 165 -4.39 -12.33 2.88
CA VAL A 165 -5.85 -12.36 3.04
C VAL A 165 -6.51 -11.04 2.66
N ALA A 166 -5.84 -9.91 2.85
CA ALA A 166 -6.32 -8.62 2.37
C ALA A 166 -6.37 -8.57 0.83
N ILE A 167 -5.30 -9.00 0.15
CA ILE A 167 -5.26 -9.06 -1.33
C ILE A 167 -6.33 -10.03 -1.87
N LEU A 168 -6.46 -11.23 -1.27
CA LEU A 168 -7.47 -12.23 -1.63
C LEU A 168 -8.89 -11.71 -1.41
N GLY A 169 -9.13 -10.92 -0.35
CA GLY A 169 -10.41 -10.25 -0.16
C GLY A 169 -10.65 -9.17 -1.22
N GLY A 170 -9.64 -8.34 -1.49
CA GLY A 170 -9.74 -7.22 -2.43
C GLY A 170 -10.04 -7.63 -3.87
N MET A 171 -9.72 -8.86 -4.27
CA MET A 171 -10.01 -9.36 -5.63
C MET A 171 -11.45 -9.89 -5.81
N THR A 172 -12.28 -9.92 -4.77
CA THR A 172 -13.64 -10.50 -4.87
C THR A 172 -14.72 -9.52 -5.32
N THR A 173 -14.50 -8.20 -5.25
CA THR A 173 -15.48 -7.20 -5.70
C THR A 173 -14.80 -6.08 -6.46
N LEU A 174 -15.59 -5.27 -7.18
CA LEU A 174 -15.08 -4.13 -7.93
C LEU A 174 -14.31 -3.10 -7.09
N ILE A 175 -14.74 -2.82 -5.86
CA ILE A 175 -14.12 -1.78 -4.99
C ILE A 175 -12.87 -2.28 -4.28
N GLY A 176 -12.82 -3.58 -3.96
CA GLY A 176 -11.84 -4.13 -3.02
C GLY A 176 -10.39 -3.82 -3.38
N SER A 177 -10.08 -3.71 -4.67
CA SER A 177 -8.76 -3.32 -5.15
C SER A 177 -8.83 -2.22 -6.21
N SER A 178 -7.92 -1.25 -6.12
CA SER A 178 -7.73 -0.23 -7.16
C SER A 178 -7.41 -0.81 -8.53
N THR A 179 -6.81 -2.00 -8.57
CA THR A 179 -6.54 -2.75 -9.80
C THR A 179 -7.83 -3.18 -10.51
N ASN A 180 -8.87 -3.56 -9.77
CA ASN A 180 -10.16 -3.99 -10.34
C ASN A 180 -10.87 -2.81 -11.00
N LEU A 181 -10.81 -1.65 -10.34
CA LEU A 181 -11.32 -0.40 -10.88
C LEU A 181 -10.56 -0.01 -12.15
N LEU A 182 -9.24 -0.21 -12.20
CA LEU A 182 -8.45 0.05 -13.40
C LEU A 182 -8.81 -0.89 -14.56
N VAL A 183 -8.94 -2.20 -14.34
CA VAL A 183 -9.40 -3.11 -15.40
C VAL A 183 -10.80 -2.74 -15.87
N SER A 184 -11.71 -2.47 -14.93
CA SER A 184 -13.04 -1.99 -15.29
C SER A 184 -12.99 -0.69 -16.06
N SER A 185 -12.03 0.20 -15.78
CA SER A 185 -11.86 1.44 -16.53
C SER A 185 -11.30 1.17 -17.92
N SER A 186 -10.35 0.24 -18.03
CA SER A 186 -9.77 -0.22 -19.29
C SER A 186 -10.75 -1.03 -20.15
N LEU A 187 -11.81 -1.60 -19.59
CA LEU A 187 -12.93 -2.11 -20.38
C LEU A 187 -13.69 -0.97 -21.07
N ILE A 188 -13.91 0.12 -20.36
CA ILE A 188 -14.55 1.30 -20.92
C ILE A 188 -13.61 1.98 -21.94
N GLU A 189 -12.28 1.93 -21.74
CA GLU A 189 -11.28 2.27 -22.78
C GLU A 189 -11.51 1.52 -24.08
N LEU A 190 -12.16 0.37 -24.05
CA LEU A 190 -12.33 -0.46 -25.24
C LEU A 190 -13.78 -0.43 -25.71
N GLY A 191 -14.54 0.58 -25.27
CA GLY A 191 -15.95 0.81 -25.57
C GLY A 191 -16.88 -0.30 -25.06
N MET A 192 -16.46 -1.02 -24.02
CA MET A 192 -17.27 -2.04 -23.36
C MET A 192 -17.88 -1.52 -22.06
N PRO A 193 -18.99 -2.14 -21.60
CA PRO A 193 -19.55 -1.79 -20.31
C PRO A 193 -18.54 -2.03 -19.20
N ALA A 194 -18.63 -1.21 -18.16
CA ALA A 194 -17.86 -1.41 -16.94
C ALA A 194 -18.30 -2.70 -16.25
N LEU A 195 -17.41 -3.27 -15.43
CA LEU A 195 -17.75 -4.43 -14.63
C LEU A 195 -18.83 -4.05 -13.60
N GLU A 196 -19.83 -4.90 -13.43
CA GLU A 196 -20.80 -4.74 -12.36
C GLU A 196 -20.14 -5.02 -10.99
N PHE A 197 -20.78 -4.53 -9.92
CA PHE A 197 -20.20 -4.62 -8.57
C PHE A 197 -19.82 -6.05 -8.16
N PHE A 198 -20.70 -7.02 -8.45
CA PHE A 198 -20.59 -8.42 -8.04
C PHE A 198 -20.33 -9.40 -9.20
N GLU A 199 -20.02 -8.89 -10.40
CA GLU A 199 -19.95 -9.70 -11.63
C GLU A 199 -19.00 -10.89 -11.51
N PHE A 200 -17.80 -10.64 -10.98
CA PHE A 200 -16.76 -11.64 -10.82
C PHE A 200 -16.64 -12.19 -9.39
N THR A 201 -17.61 -11.89 -8.52
CA THR A 201 -17.54 -12.26 -7.10
C THR A 201 -17.56 -13.76 -6.89
N VAL A 202 -18.25 -14.54 -7.72
CA VAL A 202 -18.27 -16.00 -7.61
C VAL A 202 -16.86 -16.57 -7.81
N ILE A 203 -16.20 -16.23 -8.93
CA ILE A 203 -14.84 -16.69 -9.23
C ILE A 203 -13.84 -16.13 -8.21
N GLY A 204 -13.95 -14.85 -7.89
CA GLY A 204 -13.12 -14.20 -6.89
C GLY A 204 -13.22 -14.88 -5.54
N SER A 205 -14.43 -15.27 -5.11
CA SER A 205 -14.64 -15.96 -3.83
C SER A 205 -14.07 -17.38 -3.82
N VAL A 206 -14.16 -18.11 -4.93
CA VAL A 206 -13.55 -19.45 -5.05
C VAL A 206 -12.02 -19.36 -4.92
N LEU A 207 -11.42 -18.39 -5.63
CA LEU A 207 -9.99 -18.11 -5.54
C LEU A 207 -9.60 -17.64 -4.12
N ALA A 208 -10.33 -16.68 -3.57
CA ALA A 208 -10.09 -16.15 -2.22
C ALA A 208 -10.17 -17.24 -1.16
N LEU A 209 -11.17 -18.14 -1.24
CA LEU A 209 -11.32 -19.24 -0.30
C LEU A 209 -10.19 -20.27 -0.43
N SER A 210 -9.82 -20.64 -1.65
CA SER A 210 -8.69 -21.55 -1.89
C SER A 210 -7.36 -20.97 -1.38
N GLY A 211 -7.14 -19.68 -1.62
CA GLY A 211 -5.98 -18.95 -1.10
C GLY A 211 -6.02 -18.78 0.41
N PHE A 212 -7.19 -18.56 1.00
CA PHE A 212 -7.37 -18.43 2.44
C PHE A 212 -7.01 -19.74 3.15
N ILE A 213 -7.46 -20.88 2.62
CA ILE A 213 -7.05 -22.21 3.11
C ILE A 213 -5.53 -22.37 3.04
N TYR A 214 -4.90 -22.00 1.93
CA TYR A 214 -3.44 -22.02 1.79
C TYR A 214 -2.75 -21.14 2.85
N VAL A 215 -3.23 -19.90 3.05
CA VAL A 215 -2.66 -18.94 4.00
C VAL A 215 -2.75 -19.43 5.45
N LEU A 216 -3.79 -20.20 5.78
CA LEU A 216 -3.97 -20.73 7.13
C LEU A 216 -3.13 -21.98 7.41
N PHE A 217 -3.05 -22.91 6.45
CA PHE A 217 -2.46 -24.23 6.70
C PHE A 217 -1.07 -24.41 6.13
N ILE A 218 -0.75 -23.78 5.00
CA ILE A 218 0.48 -24.06 4.24
C ILE A 218 1.48 -22.90 4.39
N ALA A 219 1.04 -21.65 4.19
CA ALA A 219 1.92 -20.49 4.30
C ALA A 219 2.69 -20.42 5.64
N PRO A 220 2.08 -20.66 6.82
CA PRO A 220 2.79 -20.59 8.09
C PRO A 220 3.84 -21.68 8.28
N ARG A 221 3.78 -22.77 7.50
CA ARG A 221 4.77 -23.86 7.51
C ARG A 221 5.94 -23.57 6.57
N LEU A 222 5.71 -22.81 5.50
CA LEU A 222 6.73 -22.40 4.53
C LEU A 222 7.53 -21.18 4.99
N LEU A 223 6.86 -20.29 5.73
CA LEU A 223 7.49 -19.08 6.26
C LEU A 223 8.52 -19.47 7.33
N PRO A 224 9.75 -18.92 7.26
CA PRO A 224 10.77 -19.23 8.24
C PRO A 224 10.33 -18.80 9.64
N ALA A 225 10.51 -19.68 10.62
CA ALA A 225 10.31 -19.39 12.04
C ALA A 225 11.43 -18.48 12.61
N LEU A 226 11.81 -17.43 11.87
CA LEU A 226 12.93 -16.52 12.11
C LEU A 226 12.92 -15.89 13.51
N ALA A 227 11.76 -15.83 14.16
CA ALA A 227 11.59 -15.15 15.43
C ALA A 227 11.65 -16.05 16.68
N SER A 228 11.51 -17.37 16.55
CA SER A 228 11.59 -18.25 17.73
C SER A 228 13.03 -18.36 18.28
N MET A 229 14.04 -18.25 17.41
CA MET A 229 15.45 -18.28 17.81
C MET A 229 15.93 -16.97 18.42
N ARG A 230 15.46 -15.81 17.93
CA ARG A 230 15.87 -14.49 18.48
C ARG A 230 15.13 -14.09 19.74
N SER A 231 13.85 -14.45 19.86
CA SER A 231 13.08 -14.28 21.10
C SER A 231 13.61 -15.18 22.23
N LYS A 232 14.26 -16.31 21.92
CA LYS A 232 14.84 -17.22 22.92
C LYS A 232 16.30 -16.92 23.27
N LEU A 233 17.08 -16.30 22.37
CA LEU A 233 18.45 -15.85 22.66
C LEU A 233 18.51 -14.50 23.39
N ALA A 234 17.41 -13.74 23.39
CA ALA A 234 17.25 -12.57 24.23
C ALA A 234 16.82 -13.05 25.61
N ASN A 235 17.55 -12.66 26.67
CA ASN A 235 17.26 -13.01 28.06
C ASN A 235 15.75 -12.88 28.37
N PRO A 236 15.16 -13.75 29.21
CA PRO A 236 13.73 -13.69 29.58
C PRO A 236 13.25 -12.30 30.07
N ASP A 237 14.16 -11.47 30.60
CA ASP A 237 13.88 -10.09 31.05
C ASP A 237 13.97 -9.02 29.95
N SER A 238 14.34 -9.38 28.72
CA SER A 238 14.54 -8.43 27.59
C SER A 238 13.34 -8.36 26.65
N SER A 239 12.16 -8.08 27.19
CA SER A 239 10.90 -8.02 26.43
C SER A 239 10.77 -6.83 25.45
N GLY A 240 11.86 -6.26 24.94
CA GLY A 240 11.84 -5.07 24.08
C GLY A 240 12.90 -5.09 22.97
N LYS A 241 12.56 -4.49 21.82
CA LYS A 241 13.50 -4.22 20.71
C LYS A 241 14.64 -3.32 21.23
N GLN A 242 15.88 -3.64 20.88
CA GLN A 242 17.04 -2.80 21.20
C GLN A 242 17.23 -1.73 20.12
N PHE A 243 17.36 -0.49 20.55
CA PHE A 243 17.66 0.69 19.75
C PHE A 243 19.12 1.08 19.97
N ILE A 244 19.80 1.49 18.90
CA ILE A 244 21.08 2.18 19.01
C ILE A 244 20.78 3.67 19.17
N ALA A 245 21.22 4.25 20.28
CA ALA A 245 21.03 5.65 20.60
C ALA A 245 22.36 6.33 20.92
N GLN A 246 22.47 7.62 20.62
CA GLN A 246 23.58 8.47 21.05
C GLN A 246 23.14 9.34 22.20
N ILE A 247 23.92 9.32 23.28
CA ILE A 247 23.65 10.04 24.52
C ILE A 247 24.87 10.88 24.85
N THR A 248 24.71 12.20 24.85
CA THR A 248 25.80 13.12 25.21
C THR A 248 25.77 13.41 26.71
N VAL A 249 26.89 13.20 27.37
CA VAL A 249 27.02 13.40 28.82
C VAL A 249 27.11 14.90 29.10
N GLY A 250 26.02 15.47 29.61
CA GLY A 250 25.98 16.87 30.01
C GLY A 250 26.76 17.17 31.29
N PRO A 251 27.08 18.43 31.58
CA PRO A 251 27.84 18.84 32.76
C PRO A 251 27.13 18.56 34.10
N ALA A 252 25.83 18.31 34.08
CA ALA A 252 25.02 17.94 35.24
C ALA A 252 24.70 16.43 35.32
N SER A 253 25.30 15.60 34.46
CA SER A 253 25.01 14.16 34.42
C SER A 253 25.67 13.43 35.59
N GLN A 254 24.92 12.48 36.16
CA GLN A 254 25.42 11.56 37.20
C GLN A 254 26.37 10.50 36.64
N MET A 255 26.59 10.48 35.33
CA MET A 255 27.55 9.60 34.66
C MET A 255 29.00 10.09 34.76
N ILE A 256 29.23 11.37 35.09
CA ILE A 256 30.59 11.92 35.18
C ILE A 256 31.38 11.19 36.29
N GLY A 257 32.59 10.74 35.96
CA GLY A 257 33.45 9.97 36.87
C GLY A 257 33.05 8.50 37.02
N SER A 258 32.04 8.02 36.28
CA SER A 258 31.66 6.60 36.30
C SER A 258 32.71 5.77 35.55
N ARG A 259 33.12 4.66 36.17
CA ARG A 259 34.07 3.68 35.61
C ARG A 259 33.36 2.39 35.19
N PRO A 260 33.83 1.71 34.14
CA PRO A 260 33.34 0.40 33.76
C PRO A 260 33.78 -0.65 34.80
N VAL A 261 32.87 -1.51 35.23
CA VAL A 261 33.16 -2.69 36.06
C VAL A 261 32.81 -3.91 35.23
N ALA A 262 33.81 -4.71 34.85
CA ALA A 262 33.66 -5.85 33.93
C ALA A 262 32.95 -5.48 32.60
N GLY A 263 33.25 -4.29 32.06
CA GLY A 263 32.68 -3.78 30.80
C GLY A 263 31.26 -3.19 30.91
N PHE A 264 30.68 -3.11 32.11
CA PHE A 264 29.36 -2.51 32.35
C PHE A 264 29.42 -1.28 33.26
N PHE A 265 28.54 -0.31 33.01
CA PHE A 265 28.40 0.88 33.86
C PHE A 265 27.21 0.70 34.81
N LYS A 266 27.48 0.67 36.12
CA LYS A 266 26.47 0.43 37.17
C LYS A 266 25.30 1.42 37.15
N ASN A 267 25.56 2.64 36.68
CA ASN A 267 24.60 3.73 36.62
C ASN A 267 23.60 3.61 35.45
N LEU A 268 23.84 2.71 34.49
CA LEU A 268 22.94 2.42 33.37
C LEU A 268 22.58 0.92 33.31
N PRO A 269 21.77 0.42 34.25
CA PRO A 269 21.33 -0.98 34.22
C PRO A 269 20.52 -1.26 32.95
N ASN A 270 20.77 -2.39 32.30
CA ASN A 270 20.10 -2.84 31.05
C ASN A 270 20.39 -2.00 29.79
N ILE A 271 21.44 -1.17 29.81
CA ILE A 271 21.93 -0.41 28.66
C ILE A 271 23.35 -0.89 28.35
N THR A 272 23.60 -1.27 27.11
CA THR A 272 24.94 -1.70 26.67
C THR A 272 25.63 -0.55 25.95
N ILE A 273 26.71 -0.01 26.52
CA ILE A 273 27.52 0.99 25.83
C ILE A 273 28.35 0.28 24.75
N GLN A 274 28.15 0.68 23.50
CA GLN A 274 28.80 0.12 22.31
C GLN A 274 30.07 0.87 21.93
N MET A 275 30.12 2.17 22.24
CA MET A 275 31.25 3.04 21.95
C MET A 275 31.15 4.29 22.81
N ILE A 276 32.28 4.84 23.22
CA ILE A 276 32.39 6.16 23.83
C ILE A 276 33.21 7.03 22.90
N VAL A 277 32.64 8.12 22.40
CA VAL A 277 33.34 9.05 21.53
C VAL A 277 33.70 10.28 22.33
N ARG A 278 35.00 10.56 22.40
CA ARG A 278 35.56 11.75 23.03
C ARG A 278 36.31 12.54 21.96
N ARG A 279 35.77 13.70 21.59
CA ARG A 279 36.27 14.51 20.46
C ARG A 279 36.26 13.68 19.17
N GLU A 280 37.42 13.40 18.59
CA GLU A 280 37.58 12.58 17.37
C GLU A 280 38.03 11.13 17.64
N HIS A 281 38.21 10.74 18.90
CA HIS A 281 38.63 9.38 19.27
C HIS A 281 37.44 8.57 19.75
N ALA A 282 37.31 7.35 19.24
CA ALA A 282 36.24 6.41 19.56
C ALA A 282 36.82 5.22 20.33
N ASP A 283 36.47 5.14 21.62
CA ASP A 283 36.84 4.02 22.48
C ASP A 283 35.80 2.91 22.34
N LEU A 284 36.27 1.70 22.05
CA LEU A 284 35.46 0.50 21.85
C LEU A 284 35.60 -0.48 23.02
N PRO A 285 34.58 -1.29 23.33
CA PRO A 285 34.67 -2.35 24.32
C PRO A 285 35.76 -3.40 23.95
N PRO A 286 36.45 -4.00 24.94
CA PRO A 286 36.31 -3.77 26.38
C PRO A 286 36.95 -2.44 26.81
N PHE A 287 36.23 -1.67 27.62
CA PHE A 287 36.72 -0.41 28.17
C PHE A 287 37.76 -0.67 29.27
N GLU A 288 38.83 0.13 29.30
CA GLU A 288 39.88 0.03 30.33
C GLU A 288 39.30 0.38 31.73
N GLU A 289 39.75 -0.31 32.78
CA GLU A 289 39.15 -0.19 34.13
C GLU A 289 39.38 1.19 34.80
N ASP A 290 40.37 1.93 34.32
CA ASP A 290 40.71 3.29 34.72
C ASP A 290 40.02 4.37 33.88
N MET A 291 39.25 3.97 32.86
CA MET A 291 38.51 4.88 32.00
C MET A 291 37.32 5.52 32.74
N GLU A 292 37.32 6.85 32.82
CA GLU A 292 36.23 7.63 33.40
C GLU A 292 35.45 8.39 32.33
N ILE A 293 34.12 8.35 32.45
CA ILE A 293 33.22 9.18 31.64
C ILE A 293 33.36 10.65 32.05
N GLN A 294 33.52 11.53 31.05
CA GLN A 294 33.68 12.97 31.22
C GLN A 294 32.51 13.73 30.62
N ALA A 295 32.31 14.97 31.07
CA ALA A 295 31.35 15.88 30.45
C ALA A 295 31.76 16.15 28.98
N GLY A 296 30.80 16.01 28.05
CA GLY A 296 31.03 16.13 26.62
C GLY A 296 31.30 14.81 25.90
N ASP A 297 31.43 13.68 26.61
CA ASP A 297 31.52 12.36 25.97
C ASP A 297 30.19 11.98 25.30
N VAL A 298 30.27 11.35 24.13
CA VAL A 298 29.11 10.81 23.42
C VAL A 298 29.08 9.29 23.56
N LEU A 299 28.11 8.80 24.32
CA LEU A 299 27.88 7.37 24.55
C LEU A 299 26.97 6.83 23.45
N VAL A 300 27.49 5.94 22.60
CA VAL A 300 26.66 5.14 21.69
C VAL A 300 26.18 3.92 22.45
N VAL A 301 24.88 3.80 22.67
CA VAL A 301 24.29 2.75 23.51
C VAL A 301 23.30 1.89 22.73
N ALA A 302 23.26 0.60 23.02
CA ALA A 302 22.22 -0.32 22.60
C ALA A 302 21.29 -0.61 23.80
N ALA A 303 20.03 -0.18 23.71
CA ALA A 303 19.09 -0.24 24.83
C ALA A 303 17.65 -0.41 24.36
N THR A 304 16.79 -1.01 25.20
CA THR A 304 15.36 -1.08 24.89
C THR A 304 14.69 0.29 25.09
N ARG A 305 13.53 0.50 24.45
CA ARG A 305 12.72 1.72 24.67
C ARG A 305 12.51 2.00 26.15
N LYS A 306 12.12 0.97 26.93
CA LYS A 306 11.89 1.09 28.37
C LYS A 306 13.16 1.52 29.12
N ALA A 307 14.31 0.91 28.81
CA ALA A 307 15.58 1.26 29.43
C ALA A 307 16.03 2.69 29.08
N LEU A 308 15.85 3.13 27.83
CA LEU A 308 16.12 4.52 27.42
C LEU A 308 15.20 5.50 28.16
N THR A 309 13.89 5.23 28.20
CA THR A 309 12.94 6.09 28.91
C THR A 309 13.26 6.18 30.40
N GLU A 310 13.59 5.07 31.06
CA GLU A 310 13.96 5.05 32.48
C GLU A 310 15.28 5.78 32.75
N ALA A 311 16.28 5.64 31.88
CA ALA A 311 17.55 6.35 32.02
C ALA A 311 17.37 7.87 31.87
N LEU A 312 16.59 8.31 30.89
CA LEU A 312 16.31 9.73 30.65
C LEU A 312 15.45 10.36 31.75
N GLN A 313 14.57 9.58 32.40
CA GLN A 313 13.80 10.03 33.55
C GLN A 313 14.65 10.16 34.82
N LYS A 314 15.63 9.27 35.01
CA LYS A 314 16.51 9.26 36.18
C LYS A 314 17.62 10.30 36.10
N ASP A 315 18.20 10.51 34.92
CA ASP A 315 19.23 11.52 34.69
C ASP A 315 18.88 12.37 33.45
N PRO A 316 18.12 13.48 33.64
CA PRO A 316 17.84 14.43 32.58
C PRO A 316 19.10 15.06 31.96
N GLY A 317 20.24 15.02 32.66
CA GLY A 317 21.52 15.53 32.20
C GLY A 317 22.14 14.73 31.04
N LEU A 318 21.65 13.51 30.79
CA LEU A 318 22.00 12.66 29.64
C LEU A 318 21.53 13.21 28.29
N LEU A 319 20.67 14.24 28.29
CA LEU A 319 20.14 14.88 27.08
C LEU A 319 20.80 16.23 26.78
N HIS A 320 22.13 16.32 26.85
CA HIS A 320 22.82 17.47 26.26
C HIS A 320 23.17 17.21 24.80
N ALA A 321 22.16 16.94 23.97
CA ALA A 321 22.29 17.06 22.52
C ALA A 321 22.28 18.56 22.17
N GLU A 322 23.45 19.20 22.17
CA GLU A 322 23.67 20.55 21.61
C GLU A 322 22.53 21.54 21.88
N ALA A 323 22.09 21.62 23.14
CA ALA A 323 21.19 22.69 23.59
C ALA A 323 21.97 23.97 23.93
N ALA A 324 23.29 23.97 23.77
CA ALA A 324 24.18 25.04 24.22
C ALA A 324 25.05 25.68 23.12
N ALA A 325 24.90 25.29 21.85
CA ALA A 325 25.52 26.01 20.74
C ALA A 325 24.43 26.75 19.95
N VAL A 326 24.45 28.08 20.04
CA VAL A 326 23.54 29.06 19.40
C VAL A 326 22.22 29.34 20.15
N HIS A 327 22.30 29.75 21.42
CA HIS A 327 21.26 30.61 22.04
C HIS A 327 21.95 31.87 22.62
N GLU A 328 22.33 32.81 21.74
CA GLU A 328 22.35 34.23 22.13
C GLU A 328 20.95 34.79 21.86
N GLY A 329 20.25 35.20 22.92
CA GLY A 329 18.92 35.78 22.84
C GLY A 329 17.92 35.02 23.69
N GLY A 330 17.74 35.49 24.92
CA GLY A 330 16.89 34.85 25.91
C GLY A 330 15.42 34.82 25.53
N GLU A 331 14.81 33.67 25.75
CA GLU A 331 13.43 33.52 26.19
C GLU A 331 13.38 32.25 27.05
N GLU A 332 12.97 32.40 28.30
CA GLU A 332 12.74 31.30 29.23
C GLU A 332 11.71 30.33 28.61
N ILE A 333 12.10 29.07 28.39
CA ILE A 333 11.16 28.04 27.91
C ILE A 333 10.14 27.77 29.02
N PRO A 334 8.84 28.06 28.83
CA PRO A 334 7.84 27.78 29.85
C PRO A 334 7.54 26.27 29.90
N GLN A 335 7.60 25.74 31.12
CA GLN A 335 6.67 24.76 31.72
C GLN A 335 6.37 23.45 30.94
N LYS A 336 6.86 22.32 31.48
CA LYS A 336 6.38 20.92 31.30
C LYS A 336 5.52 20.68 30.05
N SER A 337 6.12 20.79 28.87
CA SER A 337 5.52 20.21 27.66
C SER A 337 5.78 18.70 27.70
N THR A 338 4.71 17.90 27.64
CA THR A 338 4.80 16.44 27.60
C THR A 338 5.60 16.03 26.36
N GLN A 339 6.88 15.73 26.53
CA GLN A 339 7.72 15.20 25.46
C GLN A 339 7.32 13.74 25.21
N LEU A 340 7.02 13.39 23.96
CA LEU A 340 6.64 12.06 23.52
C LEU A 340 7.79 11.38 22.77
N LEU A 341 7.85 10.05 22.88
CA LEU A 341 8.86 9.18 22.28
C LEU A 341 8.24 8.23 21.28
N ALA A 342 8.32 8.54 19.99
CA ALA A 342 7.66 7.79 18.94
C ALA A 342 8.59 6.97 18.05
N GLU A 343 8.13 5.78 17.65
CA GLU A 343 8.75 5.04 16.56
C GLU A 343 8.20 5.56 15.22
N VAL A 344 9.06 5.74 14.21
CA VAL A 344 8.74 6.29 12.89
C VAL A 344 9.47 5.47 11.82
N MET A 345 8.76 4.84 10.90
CA MET A 345 9.34 4.07 9.79
C MET A 345 9.49 4.92 8.53
N LEU A 346 10.56 4.71 7.77
CA LEU A 346 10.70 5.28 6.43
C LEU A 346 10.04 4.35 5.39
N PRO A 347 8.94 4.76 4.73
CA PRO A 347 8.33 3.97 3.67
C PRO A 347 9.21 3.96 2.40
N PRO A 348 9.09 2.93 1.55
CA PRO A 348 9.71 2.91 0.22
C PRO A 348 9.24 4.13 -0.61
N GLY A 349 10.18 4.84 -1.22
CA GLY A 349 9.92 6.09 -1.94
C GLY A 349 9.98 7.36 -1.08
N SER A 350 10.31 7.25 0.21
CA SER A 350 10.63 8.40 1.05
C SER A 350 11.82 9.17 0.48
N ARG A 351 11.68 10.49 0.37
CA ARG A 351 12.77 11.39 -0.08
C ARG A 351 13.94 11.47 0.91
N LEU A 352 13.76 10.92 2.11
CA LEU A 352 14.79 10.85 3.14
C LEU A 352 15.79 9.69 2.92
N ILE A 353 15.48 8.77 2.01
CA ILE A 353 16.33 7.61 1.71
C ILE A 353 17.62 8.06 1.03
N GLY A 354 18.75 7.51 1.46
CA GLY A 354 20.08 7.77 0.90
C GLY A 354 20.82 8.95 1.55
N PHE A 355 20.13 9.76 2.36
CA PHE A 355 20.69 10.87 3.12
C PHE A 355 20.94 10.47 4.58
N ASN A 356 21.86 11.16 5.26
CA ASN A 356 22.05 11.02 6.70
C ASN A 356 21.18 12.03 7.48
N LEU A 357 21.07 11.86 8.80
CA LEU A 357 20.20 12.69 9.66
C LEU A 357 20.59 14.18 9.66
N GLU A 358 21.88 14.48 9.47
CA GLU A 358 22.41 15.84 9.44
C GLU A 358 22.03 16.56 8.15
N GLN A 359 22.20 15.90 6.99
CA GLN A 359 21.80 16.41 5.67
C GLN A 359 20.30 16.66 5.58
N ILE A 360 19.50 15.84 6.25
CA ILE A 360 18.04 15.98 6.29
C ILE A 360 17.64 17.17 7.19
N GLY A 361 18.44 17.49 8.21
CA GLY A 361 18.06 18.49 9.21
C GLY A 361 16.77 18.11 9.95
N PHE A 362 16.61 16.81 10.28
CA PHE A 362 15.34 16.25 10.79
C PHE A 362 14.77 17.03 11.99
N ARG A 363 15.65 17.48 12.90
CA ARG A 363 15.31 18.32 14.05
C ARG A 363 14.70 19.67 13.66
N TYR A 364 15.23 20.33 12.64
CA TYR A 364 14.77 21.65 12.21
C TYR A 364 13.51 21.54 11.36
N GLN A 365 13.47 20.57 10.45
CA GLN A 365 12.37 20.40 9.51
C GLN A 365 11.11 19.87 10.20
N TYR A 366 11.26 18.93 11.14
CA TYR A 366 10.13 18.24 11.77
C TYR A 366 9.98 18.50 13.27
N LYS A 367 10.83 19.37 13.85
CA LYS A 367 10.82 19.72 15.29
C LYS A 367 10.93 18.50 16.21
N CYS A 368 11.46 17.39 15.70
CA CYS A 368 11.60 16.13 16.41
C CYS A 368 13.08 15.70 16.41
N LEU A 369 13.60 15.31 17.56
CA LEU A 369 14.96 14.80 17.73
C LEU A 369 14.97 13.29 17.47
N VAL A 370 15.84 12.81 16.58
CA VAL A 370 16.01 11.35 16.38
C VAL A 370 16.97 10.82 17.44
N LEU A 371 16.45 10.00 18.34
CA LEU A 371 17.20 9.37 19.43
C LEU A 371 17.88 8.08 19.00
N GLY A 372 17.32 7.37 18.01
CA GLY A 372 17.86 6.07 17.61
C GLY A 372 17.42 5.63 16.24
N ILE A 373 18.23 4.80 15.60
CA ILE A 373 17.93 4.16 14.31
C ILE A 373 17.94 2.65 14.51
N GLN A 374 16.87 1.99 14.09
CA GLN A 374 16.76 0.55 14.01
C GLN A 374 16.75 0.14 12.52
N ARG A 375 17.84 -0.50 12.08
CA ARG A 375 18.00 -1.03 10.72
C ARG A 375 18.20 -2.53 10.74
N ARG A 376 17.12 -3.29 10.47
CA ARG A 376 17.14 -4.76 10.48
C ARG A 376 17.80 -5.27 11.78
N SER A 377 18.10 -6.56 11.86
CA SER A 377 18.79 -7.12 13.03
C SER A 377 20.31 -7.18 12.83
N ARG A 378 20.91 -6.13 12.28
CA ARG A 378 22.37 -5.99 12.15
C ARG A 378 22.82 -4.85 13.05
N MET A 379 23.82 -5.13 13.88
CA MET A 379 24.48 -4.15 14.71
C MET A 379 25.24 -3.20 13.79
N ILE A 380 24.77 -1.96 13.67
CA ILE A 380 25.48 -0.91 12.92
C ILE A 380 26.61 -0.42 13.81
N ARG A 381 27.86 -0.51 13.34
CA ARG A 381 29.08 -0.13 14.06
C ARG A 381 29.63 1.23 13.62
N THR A 382 28.79 2.09 13.05
CA THR A 382 29.14 3.39 12.47
C THR A 382 28.47 4.51 13.26
N GLN A 383 29.09 5.70 13.30
CA GLN A 383 28.51 6.89 13.96
C GLN A 383 27.13 7.22 13.37
N MET A 384 26.13 7.54 14.21
CA MET A 384 24.75 7.72 13.75
C MET A 384 24.57 8.85 12.72
N THR A 385 25.45 9.84 12.73
CA THR A 385 25.52 10.97 11.79
C THR A 385 25.96 10.56 10.39
N GLU A 386 26.62 9.42 10.20
CA GLU A 386 27.07 8.92 8.88
C GLU A 386 26.13 7.84 8.31
N ILE A 387 25.16 7.39 9.10
CA ILE A 387 24.21 6.35 8.69
C ILE A 387 23.25 6.93 7.65
N ARG A 388 23.47 6.58 6.37
CA ARG A 388 22.53 6.87 5.27
C ARG A 388 21.26 6.06 5.46
N LEU A 389 20.11 6.71 5.54
CA LEU A 389 18.82 6.07 5.79
C LEU A 389 18.39 5.16 4.62
N GLU A 390 17.81 4.01 4.95
CA GLU A 390 17.29 3.03 3.99
C GLU A 390 15.77 2.86 4.13
N ALA A 391 15.12 2.40 3.07
CA ALA A 391 13.71 2.03 3.12
C ALA A 391 13.48 0.93 4.18
N GLY A 392 12.51 1.16 5.07
CA GLY A 392 12.18 0.25 6.17
C GLY A 392 12.98 0.47 7.45
N ASP A 393 13.89 1.46 7.50
CA ASP A 393 14.47 1.90 8.77
C ASP A 393 13.38 2.43 9.71
N VAL A 394 13.57 2.15 11.00
CA VAL A 394 12.70 2.68 12.07
C VAL A 394 13.50 3.64 12.94
N LEU A 395 13.09 4.90 12.96
CA LEU A 395 13.63 5.96 13.79
C LEU A 395 12.87 6.03 15.11
N LEU A 396 13.58 6.14 16.23
CA LEU A 396 12.99 6.53 17.51
C LEU A 396 13.14 8.05 17.63
N VAL A 397 12.03 8.79 17.71
CA VAL A 397 12.01 10.25 17.72
C VAL A 397 11.41 10.80 19.00
N GLN A 398 11.95 11.90 19.49
CA GLN A 398 11.47 12.65 20.65
C GLN A 398 11.00 14.03 20.21
N GLY A 399 9.80 14.43 20.59
CA GLY A 399 9.25 15.74 20.25
C GLY A 399 8.10 16.13 21.17
N ARG A 400 7.53 17.32 20.98
CA ARG A 400 6.27 17.68 21.64
C ARG A 400 5.14 16.85 21.03
N SER A 401 4.06 16.62 21.79
CA SER A 401 2.92 15.83 21.32
C SER A 401 2.38 16.29 19.96
N GLU A 402 2.28 17.61 19.75
CA GLU A 402 1.79 18.21 18.51
C GLU A 402 2.73 17.95 17.31
N ASP A 403 4.04 18.05 17.54
CA ASP A 403 5.06 17.86 16.50
C ASP A 403 5.16 16.38 16.09
N VAL A 404 5.07 15.47 17.06
CA VAL A 404 5.04 14.01 16.83
C VAL A 404 3.76 13.60 16.08
N GLU A 405 2.60 14.19 16.40
CA GLU A 405 1.37 13.96 15.66
C GLU A 405 1.42 14.53 14.23
N ALA A 406 2.10 15.65 14.01
CA ALA A 406 2.27 16.25 12.69
C ALA A 406 2.99 15.31 11.71
N LEU A 407 3.91 14.46 12.20
CA LEU A 407 4.60 13.43 11.40
C LEU A 407 3.63 12.47 10.69
N ARG A 408 2.41 12.27 11.21
CA ARG A 408 1.38 11.42 10.56
C ARG A 408 0.90 11.95 9.21
N THR A 409 1.05 13.25 8.98
CA THR A 409 0.57 13.90 7.74
C THR A 409 1.63 13.92 6.64
N ILE A 410 2.85 13.51 6.96
CA ILE A 410 4.02 13.57 6.09
C ILE A 410 4.15 12.24 5.35
N ARG A 411 4.28 12.28 4.02
CA ARG A 411 4.35 11.06 3.19
C ARG A 411 5.69 10.31 3.33
N ASP A 412 6.73 11.03 3.70
CA ASP A 412 8.11 10.53 3.77
C ASP A 412 8.40 9.70 5.04
N VAL A 413 7.44 9.60 5.97
CA VAL A 413 7.57 8.86 7.23
C VAL A 413 6.23 8.24 7.65
N VAL A 414 6.29 7.13 8.39
CA VAL A 414 5.12 6.42 8.93
C VAL A 414 5.28 6.30 10.43
N LEU A 415 4.51 7.08 11.20
CA LEU A 415 4.50 6.98 12.66
C LEU A 415 4.00 5.59 13.07
N LEU A 416 4.85 4.84 13.75
CA LEU A 416 4.56 3.51 14.29
C LEU A 416 3.99 3.58 15.71
N GLU A 417 4.17 4.68 16.46
CA GLU A 417 3.78 4.73 17.88
C GLU A 417 2.25 4.69 18.13
N TRP A 418 1.90 3.92 19.17
CA TRP A 418 0.62 3.23 19.42
C TRP A 418 -0.35 3.95 20.37
N SER A 419 -0.08 5.16 20.80
CA SER A 419 -0.92 5.90 21.74
C SER A 419 -1.47 7.14 21.05
N THR A 420 -2.78 7.36 21.21
CA THR A 420 -3.64 8.36 20.55
C THR A 420 -3.86 8.13 19.05
N ARG A 421 -4.56 7.04 18.69
CA ARG A 421 -5.63 7.25 17.69
C ARG A 421 -6.43 8.45 18.18
N THR A 422 -6.67 9.45 17.34
CA THR A 422 -7.90 10.23 17.48
C THR A 422 -8.99 9.16 17.55
N LEU A 423 -9.56 8.97 18.75
CA LEU A 423 -10.62 8.00 18.96
C LEU A 423 -11.64 8.26 17.86
N PRO A 424 -11.90 7.30 16.95
CA PRO A 424 -12.97 7.46 16.00
C PRO A 424 -14.19 7.77 16.83
N ARG A 425 -14.80 8.94 16.65
CA ARG A 425 -15.98 9.33 17.42
C ARG A 425 -17.04 8.26 17.15
N PRO A 426 -17.32 7.35 18.12
CA PRO A 426 -18.06 6.11 17.84
C PRO A 426 -19.49 6.40 17.36
N PHE A 427 -19.98 7.61 17.62
CA PHE A 427 -21.26 8.11 17.18
C PHE A 427 -21.42 8.18 15.64
N HIS A 428 -20.33 8.42 14.89
CA HIS A 428 -20.39 8.48 13.42
C HIS A 428 -20.19 7.11 12.75
N ALA A 429 -19.62 6.12 13.46
CA ALA A 429 -19.37 4.77 12.94
C ALA A 429 -20.67 4.06 12.54
N ARG A 430 -21.71 4.15 13.39
CA ARG A 430 -23.03 3.56 13.08
C ARG A 430 -23.66 4.19 11.84
N ARG A 431 -23.58 5.53 11.73
CA ARG A 431 -24.12 6.27 10.56
C ARG A 431 -23.42 5.86 9.27
N ALA A 432 -22.09 5.83 9.27
CA ALA A 432 -21.32 5.39 8.11
C ALA A 432 -21.64 3.94 7.73
N ALA A 433 -21.72 3.03 8.70
CA ALA A 433 -22.08 1.63 8.45
C ALA A 433 -23.48 1.49 7.86
N THR A 434 -24.48 2.23 8.38
CA THR A 434 -25.84 2.20 7.82
C THR A 434 -25.89 2.73 6.39
N ILE A 435 -25.16 3.79 6.07
CA ILE A 435 -25.11 4.34 4.72
C ILE A 435 -24.41 3.35 3.79
N PHE A 436 -23.28 2.79 4.21
CA PHE A 436 -22.51 1.79 3.46
C PHE A 436 -23.36 0.56 3.10
N LEU A 437 -24.02 -0.03 4.10
CA LEU A 437 -24.91 -1.17 3.91
C LEU A 437 -26.12 -0.81 3.05
N GLY A 438 -26.65 0.41 3.18
CA GLY A 438 -27.72 0.92 2.32
C GLY A 438 -27.31 0.99 0.85
N VAL A 439 -26.12 1.54 0.56
CA VAL A 439 -25.57 1.59 -0.81
C VAL A 439 -25.46 0.19 -1.40
N ILE A 440 -24.90 -0.76 -0.63
CA ILE A 440 -24.76 -2.16 -1.08
C ILE A 440 -26.13 -2.81 -1.32
N ALA A 441 -27.08 -2.67 -0.41
CA ALA A 441 -28.39 -3.29 -0.54
C ALA A 441 -29.16 -2.78 -1.77
N VAL A 442 -29.10 -1.47 -2.03
CA VAL A 442 -29.72 -0.87 -3.22
C VAL A 442 -28.99 -1.30 -4.50
N ALA A 443 -27.65 -1.34 -4.50
CA ALA A 443 -26.88 -1.82 -5.63
C ALA A 443 -27.14 -3.30 -5.94
N ALA A 444 -27.23 -4.15 -4.92
CA ALA A 444 -27.45 -5.59 -5.05
C ALA A 444 -28.86 -5.96 -5.55
N THR A 445 -29.86 -5.12 -5.27
CA THR A 445 -31.24 -5.32 -5.74
C THR A 445 -31.46 -4.83 -7.17
N GLY A 446 -30.50 -4.10 -7.76
CA GLY A 446 -30.62 -3.54 -9.11
C GLY A 446 -31.71 -2.48 -9.27
N LEU A 447 -32.29 -1.99 -8.16
CA LEU A 447 -33.40 -1.03 -8.18
C LEU A 447 -33.01 0.30 -8.84
N VAL A 448 -31.74 0.68 -8.69
CA VAL A 448 -31.18 1.92 -9.23
C VAL A 448 -29.74 1.63 -9.69
N PRO A 449 -29.26 2.25 -10.80
CA PRO A 449 -27.86 2.13 -11.21
C PRO A 449 -26.88 2.43 -10.07
N ILE A 450 -25.81 1.65 -10.00
CA ILE A 450 -24.80 1.72 -8.92
C ILE A 450 -24.21 3.13 -8.80
N MET A 451 -24.07 3.84 -9.93
CA MET A 451 -23.66 5.25 -9.95
C MET A 451 -24.53 6.11 -9.02
N VAL A 452 -25.85 5.99 -9.13
CA VAL A 452 -26.79 6.83 -8.38
C VAL A 452 -26.78 6.44 -6.90
N SER A 453 -26.81 5.15 -6.59
CA SER A 453 -26.80 4.67 -5.20
C SER A 453 -25.50 5.05 -4.49
N SER A 454 -24.35 4.86 -5.14
CA SER A 454 -23.04 5.24 -4.61
C SER A 454 -22.87 6.75 -4.45
N PHE A 455 -23.33 7.55 -5.43
CA PHE A 455 -23.25 9.01 -5.37
C PHE A 455 -24.11 9.59 -4.24
N ILE A 456 -25.35 9.11 -4.09
CA ILE A 456 -26.21 9.45 -2.95
C ILE A 456 -25.55 9.02 -1.63
N GLY A 457 -24.97 7.82 -1.59
CA GLY A 457 -24.22 7.34 -0.43
C GLY A 457 -23.05 8.26 -0.04
N ALA A 458 -22.26 8.71 -1.00
CA ALA A 458 -21.16 9.65 -0.79
C ALA A 458 -21.68 11.01 -0.25
N ALA A 459 -22.77 11.52 -0.82
CA ALA A 459 -23.41 12.75 -0.34
C ALA A 459 -23.93 12.59 1.11
N LEU A 460 -24.57 11.47 1.44
CA LEU A 460 -25.04 11.16 2.80
C LEU A 460 -23.89 11.00 3.80
N MET A 461 -22.74 10.45 3.39
CA MET A 461 -21.56 10.38 4.24
C MET A 461 -21.08 11.78 4.65
N ILE A 462 -21.13 12.75 3.74
CA ILE A 462 -20.76 14.14 4.02
C ILE A 462 -21.85 14.83 4.86
N ALA A 463 -23.12 14.72 4.45
CA ALA A 463 -24.25 15.36 5.11
C ALA A 463 -24.47 14.87 6.55
N SER A 464 -24.23 13.59 6.82
CA SER A 464 -24.34 13.00 8.17
C SER A 464 -23.17 13.34 9.10
N GLY A 465 -22.14 14.04 8.58
CA GLY A 465 -20.91 14.37 9.28
C GLY A 465 -19.96 13.18 9.48
N ALA A 466 -20.19 12.05 8.79
CA ALA A 466 -19.26 10.92 8.81
C ALA A 466 -17.92 11.28 8.15
N LEU A 467 -17.97 12.11 7.11
CA LEU A 467 -16.81 12.74 6.47
C LEU A 467 -16.99 14.25 6.36
N ASN A 468 -15.90 15.00 6.49
CA ASN A 468 -15.88 16.39 6.03
C ASN A 468 -15.50 16.49 4.54
N LEU A 469 -15.81 17.62 3.91
CA LEU A 469 -15.56 17.82 2.47
C LEU A 469 -14.09 17.65 2.09
N ARG A 470 -13.15 18.06 2.96
CA ARG A 470 -11.70 17.89 2.74
C ARG A 470 -11.29 16.42 2.76
N GLN A 471 -11.86 15.61 3.66
CA GLN A 471 -11.61 14.18 3.74
C GLN A 471 -12.19 13.45 2.53
N ALA A 472 -13.41 13.81 2.11
CA ALA A 472 -14.02 13.28 0.89
C ALA A 472 -13.20 13.62 -0.36
N SER A 473 -12.75 14.88 -0.50
CA SER A 473 -11.85 15.30 -1.58
C SER A 473 -10.53 14.53 -1.58
N ARG A 474 -9.95 14.26 -0.40
CA ARG A 474 -8.71 13.45 -0.28
C ARG A 474 -8.91 11.98 -0.59
N ALA A 475 -10.15 11.47 -0.55
CA ALA A 475 -10.47 10.08 -0.90
C ALA A 475 -10.44 9.85 -2.42
N ILE A 476 -10.61 10.91 -3.21
CA ILE A 476 -10.58 10.86 -4.66
C ILE A 476 -9.14 10.68 -5.12
N ASP A 477 -8.85 9.54 -5.73
CA ASP A 477 -7.55 9.28 -6.32
C ASP A 477 -7.45 9.94 -7.70
N ARG A 478 -6.71 11.06 -7.76
CA ARG A 478 -6.40 11.79 -9.00
C ARG A 478 -5.82 10.90 -10.09
N LYS A 479 -5.11 9.83 -9.72
CA LYS A 479 -4.53 8.87 -10.65
C LYS A 479 -5.61 8.10 -11.38
N ILE A 480 -6.63 7.62 -10.66
CA ILE A 480 -7.78 6.93 -11.25
C ILE A 480 -8.52 7.90 -12.18
N VAL A 481 -8.85 9.11 -11.71
CA VAL A 481 -9.57 10.12 -12.53
C VAL A 481 -8.90 10.35 -13.88
N LEU A 482 -7.60 10.65 -13.86
CA LEU A 482 -6.86 10.96 -15.08
C LEU A 482 -6.66 9.75 -15.97
N LEU A 483 -6.41 8.57 -15.37
CA LEU A 483 -6.29 7.33 -16.12
C LEU A 483 -7.59 7.05 -16.87
N VAL A 484 -8.75 7.02 -16.20
CA VAL A 484 -10.06 6.71 -16.82
C VAL A 484 -10.48 7.73 -17.88
N ALA A 485 -10.12 9.00 -17.73
CA ALA A 485 -10.40 9.98 -18.76
C ALA A 485 -9.52 9.78 -20.01
N ALA A 486 -8.21 9.58 -19.82
CA ALA A 486 -7.24 9.40 -20.91
C ALA A 486 -7.50 8.12 -21.71
N ALA A 487 -7.72 7.07 -20.95
CA ALA A 487 -8.38 5.84 -21.32
C ALA A 487 -9.54 6.03 -22.32
N LEU A 488 -10.61 6.68 -21.89
CA LEU A 488 -11.83 6.79 -22.70
C LEU A 488 -11.62 7.59 -23.98
N ALA A 489 -10.80 8.63 -23.90
CA ALA A 489 -10.39 9.42 -25.06
C ALA A 489 -9.63 8.54 -26.09
N LEU A 490 -8.65 7.77 -25.63
CA LEU A 490 -7.83 6.89 -26.46
C LEU A 490 -8.66 5.76 -27.08
N GLY A 491 -9.55 5.19 -26.28
CA GLY A 491 -10.47 4.15 -26.67
C GLY A 491 -11.40 4.51 -27.79
N ASN A 492 -12.10 5.63 -27.61
CA ASN A 492 -13.00 6.17 -28.61
C ASN A 492 -12.21 6.51 -29.90
N ALA A 493 -11.00 7.08 -29.76
CA ALA A 493 -10.13 7.33 -30.90
C ALA A 493 -9.70 6.03 -31.62
N LEU A 494 -9.38 4.96 -30.88
CA LEU A 494 -8.95 3.68 -31.45
C LEU A 494 -10.08 2.97 -32.21
N GLN A 495 -11.30 3.03 -31.68
CA GLN A 495 -12.48 2.49 -32.36
C GLN A 495 -12.82 3.29 -33.61
N LEU A 496 -12.98 4.61 -33.50
CA LEU A 496 -13.41 5.45 -34.62
C LEU A 496 -12.37 5.57 -35.74
N THR A 497 -11.10 5.31 -35.46
CA THR A 497 -10.04 5.27 -36.49
C THR A 497 -9.86 3.89 -37.14
N GLY A 498 -10.60 2.86 -36.71
CA GLY A 498 -10.46 1.48 -37.21
C GLY A 498 -9.22 0.73 -36.69
N GLY A 499 -8.44 1.33 -35.78
CA GLY A 499 -7.24 0.70 -35.22
C GLY A 499 -7.54 -0.55 -34.38
N ALA A 500 -8.71 -0.60 -33.74
CA ALA A 500 -9.17 -1.76 -32.99
C ALA A 500 -9.33 -3.01 -33.88
N GLU A 501 -9.95 -2.86 -35.06
CA GLU A 501 -10.16 -3.94 -36.03
C GLU A 501 -8.84 -4.47 -36.58
N PHE A 502 -7.90 -3.57 -36.92
CA PHE A 502 -6.57 -3.94 -37.40
C PHE A 502 -5.79 -4.80 -36.38
N VAL A 503 -5.84 -4.45 -35.09
CA VAL A 503 -5.16 -5.21 -34.03
C VAL A 503 -5.78 -6.60 -33.85
N ALA A 504 -7.12 -6.68 -33.94
CA ALA A 504 -7.84 -7.95 -33.84
C ALA A 504 -7.41 -8.92 -34.97
N ASP A 505 -7.41 -8.46 -36.22
CA ASP A 505 -7.03 -9.27 -37.39
C ASP A 505 -5.61 -9.86 -37.30
N GLN A 506 -4.64 -9.10 -36.78
CA GLN A 506 -3.26 -9.56 -36.63
C GLN A 506 -3.08 -10.60 -35.51
N LEU A 507 -3.79 -10.45 -34.40
CA LEU A 507 -3.79 -11.43 -33.32
C LEU A 507 -4.47 -12.75 -33.74
N LEU A 508 -5.50 -12.68 -34.58
CA LEU A 508 -6.18 -13.85 -35.15
C LEU A 508 -5.25 -14.66 -36.05
N ALA A 509 -4.33 -14.02 -36.76
CA ALA A 509 -3.31 -14.71 -37.56
C ALA A 509 -2.29 -15.47 -36.68
N ALA A 510 -1.98 -14.96 -35.48
CA ALA A 510 -0.95 -15.51 -34.59
C ALA A 510 -1.44 -16.65 -33.69
N THR A 511 -2.74 -16.75 -33.42
CA THR A 511 -3.32 -17.66 -32.40
C THR A 511 -4.04 -18.90 -32.97
N ARG A 512 -3.90 -19.16 -34.28
CA ARG A 512 -4.55 -20.30 -34.95
C ARG A 512 -4.17 -21.64 -34.32
N GLY A 513 -5.15 -22.37 -33.80
CA GLY A 513 -5.06 -23.82 -33.50
C GLY A 513 -5.05 -24.25 -32.03
N ALA A 514 -5.08 -23.33 -31.06
CA ALA A 514 -5.15 -23.67 -29.63
C ALA A 514 -6.58 -23.50 -29.06
N PRO A 515 -7.06 -24.41 -28.19
CA PRO A 515 -8.33 -24.25 -27.48
C PRO A 515 -8.41 -23.01 -26.60
N ALA A 516 -9.57 -22.34 -26.59
CA ALA A 516 -9.79 -21.12 -25.82
C ALA A 516 -9.53 -21.27 -24.30
N PRO A 517 -9.87 -22.40 -23.62
CA PRO A 517 -9.54 -22.59 -22.21
C PRO A 517 -8.03 -22.61 -21.92
N ILE A 518 -7.23 -23.16 -22.85
CA ILE A 518 -5.77 -23.24 -22.70
C ILE A 518 -5.16 -21.84 -22.85
N ILE A 519 -5.66 -21.06 -23.82
CA ILE A 519 -5.22 -19.68 -24.03
C ILE A 519 -5.57 -18.82 -22.81
N LEU A 520 -6.79 -18.93 -22.28
CA LEU A 520 -7.21 -18.22 -21.06
C LEU A 520 -6.33 -18.57 -19.86
N SER A 521 -6.03 -19.86 -19.68
CA SER A 521 -5.14 -20.36 -18.61
C SER A 521 -3.71 -19.82 -18.73
N LEU A 522 -3.13 -19.86 -19.94
CA LEU A 522 -1.78 -19.35 -20.19
C LEU A 522 -1.73 -17.83 -20.03
N PHE A 523 -2.76 -17.12 -20.51
CA PHE A 523 -2.89 -15.69 -20.37
C PHE A 523 -2.93 -15.28 -18.89
N PHE A 524 -3.76 -15.94 -18.07
CA PHE A 524 -3.77 -15.72 -16.62
C PHE A 524 -2.38 -15.89 -16.01
N LEU A 525 -1.68 -16.97 -16.34
CA LEU A 525 -0.35 -17.25 -15.79
C LEU A 525 0.66 -16.16 -16.16
N ILE A 526 0.66 -15.72 -17.41
CA ILE A 526 1.54 -14.63 -17.88
C ILE A 526 1.26 -13.35 -17.08
N VAL A 527 0.00 -12.93 -16.98
CA VAL A 527 -0.37 -11.72 -16.23
C VAL A 527 0.04 -11.85 -14.75
N ALA A 528 -0.19 -13.01 -14.13
CA ALA A 528 0.18 -13.29 -12.75
C ALA A 528 1.70 -13.26 -12.52
N LEU A 529 2.50 -13.70 -13.49
CA LEU A 529 3.96 -13.60 -13.41
C LEU A 529 4.42 -12.14 -13.53
N PHE A 530 3.89 -11.41 -14.51
CA PHE A 530 4.26 -10.01 -14.74
C PHE A 530 3.87 -9.10 -13.58
N THR A 531 2.76 -9.35 -12.89
CA THR A 531 2.34 -8.54 -11.74
C THR A 531 3.24 -8.65 -10.51
N ASN A 532 4.18 -9.60 -10.51
CA ASN A 532 5.20 -9.71 -9.46
C ASN A 532 6.48 -8.93 -9.79
N VAL A 533 6.63 -8.51 -11.05
CA VAL A 533 7.77 -7.71 -11.55
C VAL A 533 7.37 -6.25 -11.72
N LEU A 534 6.18 -6.02 -12.28
CA LEU A 534 5.54 -4.72 -12.46
C LEU A 534 4.56 -4.46 -11.30
N SER A 535 4.03 -3.24 -11.22
CA SER A 535 2.92 -2.96 -10.31
C SER A 535 1.62 -3.62 -10.81
N ASN A 536 0.72 -3.97 -9.89
CA ASN A 536 -0.61 -4.50 -10.23
C ASN A 536 -1.37 -3.57 -11.19
N ASN A 537 -1.23 -2.26 -10.99
CA ASN A 537 -1.90 -1.26 -11.81
C ASN A 537 -1.36 -1.23 -13.24
N ALA A 538 -0.03 -1.35 -13.40
CA ALA A 538 0.57 -1.44 -14.73
C ALA A 538 0.09 -2.70 -15.47
N CYS A 539 0.00 -3.84 -14.78
CA CYS A 539 -0.51 -5.07 -15.38
C CYS A 539 -1.99 -4.97 -15.80
N ALA A 540 -2.84 -4.37 -14.96
CA ALA A 540 -4.24 -4.14 -15.31
C ALA A 540 -4.37 -3.34 -16.61
N VAL A 541 -3.68 -2.21 -16.72
CA VAL A 541 -3.78 -1.35 -17.90
C VAL A 541 -3.15 -1.99 -19.14
N LEU A 542 -2.02 -2.68 -18.98
CA LEU A 542 -1.31 -3.33 -20.09
C LEU A 542 -2.07 -4.52 -20.67
N PHE A 543 -2.55 -5.42 -19.81
CA PHE A 543 -3.06 -6.71 -20.26
C PHE A 543 -4.55 -6.71 -20.55
N THR A 544 -5.34 -5.76 -20.05
CA THR A 544 -6.77 -5.65 -20.38
C THR A 544 -7.03 -5.57 -21.89
N PRO A 545 -6.44 -4.61 -22.65
CA PRO A 545 -6.63 -4.55 -24.10
C PRO A 545 -6.15 -5.79 -24.83
N ILE A 546 -5.05 -6.40 -24.36
CA ILE A 546 -4.51 -7.64 -24.95
C ILE A 546 -5.50 -8.80 -24.75
N GLY A 547 -6.02 -8.96 -23.53
CA GLY A 547 -6.97 -10.02 -23.21
C GLY A 547 -8.29 -9.88 -23.97
N ILE A 548 -8.78 -8.66 -24.12
CA ILE A 548 -9.99 -8.36 -24.88
C ILE A 548 -9.82 -8.69 -26.37
N GLY A 549 -8.70 -8.27 -26.97
CA GLY A 549 -8.38 -8.64 -28.34
C GLY A 549 -8.28 -10.16 -28.52
N MET A 550 -7.70 -10.88 -27.55
CA MET A 550 -7.67 -12.35 -27.56
C MET A 550 -9.08 -12.96 -27.47
N ALA A 551 -9.95 -12.44 -26.61
CA ALA A 551 -11.31 -12.95 -26.45
C ALA A 551 -12.16 -12.79 -27.71
N GLN A 552 -12.15 -11.59 -28.29
CA GLN A 552 -12.84 -11.26 -29.54
C GLN A 552 -12.41 -12.22 -30.66
N ASN A 553 -11.11 -12.49 -30.76
CA ASN A 553 -10.55 -13.41 -31.74
C ASN A 553 -10.94 -14.87 -31.53
N LEU A 554 -11.13 -15.29 -30.29
CA LEU A 554 -11.56 -16.65 -29.95
C LEU A 554 -13.08 -16.84 -30.05
N GLY A 555 -13.84 -15.78 -30.33
CA GLY A 555 -15.30 -15.80 -30.28
C GLY A 555 -15.85 -16.04 -28.87
N VAL A 556 -15.06 -15.71 -27.84
CA VAL A 556 -15.40 -15.82 -26.43
C VAL A 556 -15.77 -14.45 -25.89
N GLU A 557 -16.68 -14.40 -24.92
CA GLU A 557 -17.09 -13.14 -24.30
C GLU A 557 -15.88 -12.35 -23.73
N PRO A 558 -15.64 -11.09 -24.16
CA PRO A 558 -14.48 -10.30 -23.73
C PRO A 558 -14.37 -10.07 -22.22
N HIS A 559 -15.50 -10.01 -21.52
CA HIS A 559 -15.54 -9.86 -20.07
C HIS A 559 -14.80 -11.00 -19.36
N ILE A 560 -14.80 -12.22 -19.90
CA ILE A 560 -14.11 -13.37 -19.30
C ILE A 560 -12.60 -13.12 -19.22
N PHE A 561 -12.00 -12.58 -20.29
CA PHE A 561 -10.58 -12.25 -20.30
C PHE A 561 -10.27 -11.03 -19.43
N ALA A 562 -11.15 -10.03 -19.38
CA ALA A 562 -11.00 -8.92 -18.45
C ALA A 562 -11.03 -9.39 -16.99
N ILE A 563 -11.95 -10.30 -16.64
CA ILE A 563 -12.00 -10.95 -15.31
C ILE A 563 -10.73 -11.76 -15.06
N ALA A 564 -10.17 -12.44 -16.07
CA ALA A 564 -8.87 -13.09 -15.95
C ALA A 564 -7.75 -12.09 -15.59
N VAL A 565 -7.74 -10.90 -16.22
CA VAL A 565 -6.80 -9.83 -15.87
C VAL A 565 -7.03 -9.33 -14.44
N VAL A 566 -8.28 -9.10 -14.03
CA VAL A 566 -8.61 -8.72 -12.63
C VAL A 566 -8.00 -9.72 -11.66
N MET A 567 -8.26 -11.01 -11.86
CA MET A 567 -7.81 -12.04 -10.94
C MET A 567 -6.28 -12.20 -10.96
N ALA A 568 -5.67 -12.23 -12.15
CA ALA A 568 -4.24 -12.42 -12.31
C ALA A 568 -3.41 -11.21 -11.85
N ALA A 569 -3.85 -9.98 -12.13
CA ALA A 569 -3.15 -8.77 -11.71
C ALA A 569 -3.18 -8.55 -10.19
N ASN A 570 -4.09 -9.19 -9.46
CA ASN A 570 -4.05 -9.21 -7.99
C ASN A 570 -3.16 -10.33 -7.42
N CYS A 571 -2.56 -11.19 -8.24
CA CYS A 571 -1.71 -12.30 -7.80
C CYS A 571 -0.25 -11.89 -7.49
N SER A 572 -0.03 -10.70 -6.94
CA SER A 572 1.30 -10.18 -6.58
C SER A 572 1.78 -10.65 -5.20
N PHE A 573 1.74 -11.96 -4.97
CA PHE A 573 2.12 -12.57 -3.69
C PHE A 573 3.63 -12.81 -3.55
N ALA A 574 4.33 -13.03 -4.68
CA ALA A 574 5.72 -13.47 -4.70
C ALA A 574 6.75 -12.33 -4.63
N SER A 575 6.29 -11.07 -4.67
CA SER A 575 7.14 -9.89 -4.63
C SER A 575 6.63 -8.86 -3.62
N PRO A 576 7.52 -8.29 -2.78
CA PRO A 576 7.16 -7.18 -1.92
C PRO A 576 6.88 -5.91 -2.73
N VAL A 577 7.53 -5.71 -3.88
CA VAL A 577 7.41 -4.48 -4.69
C VAL A 577 6.14 -4.47 -5.54
N GLY A 578 5.59 -5.64 -5.89
CA GLY A 578 4.41 -5.74 -6.75
C GLY A 578 3.17 -5.06 -6.17
N TYR A 579 3.07 -4.95 -4.83
CA TYR A 579 1.92 -4.31 -4.20
C TYR A 579 2.23 -3.60 -2.88
N GLN A 580 1.54 -2.48 -2.64
CA GLN A 580 1.81 -1.59 -1.50
C GLN A 580 1.62 -2.27 -0.14
N THR A 581 0.63 -3.17 -0.01
CA THR A 581 0.39 -3.87 1.27
C THR A 581 1.53 -4.81 1.64
N ASN A 582 2.18 -5.45 0.66
CA ASN A 582 3.32 -6.33 0.90
C ASN A 582 4.52 -5.55 1.45
N LEU A 583 4.76 -4.32 0.97
CA LEU A 583 5.78 -3.43 1.52
C LEU A 583 5.48 -3.04 2.98
N LEU A 584 4.21 -2.74 3.30
CA LEU A 584 3.80 -2.36 4.65
C LEU A 584 4.04 -3.47 5.68
N VAL A 585 3.87 -4.73 5.27
CA VAL A 585 4.08 -5.88 6.17
C VAL A 585 5.54 -6.37 6.21
N MET A 586 6.35 -6.00 5.22
CA MET A 586 7.76 -6.40 5.13
C MET A 586 8.59 -5.87 6.31
N GLY A 587 8.42 -4.59 6.66
CA GLY A 587 9.13 -3.95 7.77
C GLY A 587 8.80 -4.58 9.14
N PRO A 588 7.53 -4.53 9.61
CA PRO A 588 7.15 -5.11 10.89
C PRO A 588 7.32 -6.63 10.95
N GLY A 589 7.19 -7.30 9.80
CA GLY A 589 7.41 -8.73 9.62
C GLY A 589 8.88 -9.14 9.59
N HIS A 590 9.82 -8.20 9.46
CA HIS A 590 11.24 -8.48 9.25
C HIS A 590 11.52 -9.45 8.07
N TYR A 591 10.65 -9.42 7.06
CA TYR A 591 10.72 -10.33 5.93
C TYR A 591 11.73 -9.87 4.88
N ARG A 592 12.30 -10.85 4.18
CA ARG A 592 13.14 -10.66 3.00
C ARG A 592 12.33 -10.95 1.74
N PHE A 593 12.82 -10.48 0.61
CA PHE A 593 12.24 -10.79 -0.71
C PHE A 593 12.03 -12.30 -0.92
N VAL A 594 13.01 -13.12 -0.50
CA VAL A 594 12.94 -14.59 -0.61
C VAL A 594 11.78 -15.19 0.18
N ASP A 595 11.35 -14.56 1.28
CA ASP A 595 10.22 -15.06 2.07
C ASP A 595 8.89 -14.88 1.31
N PHE A 596 8.74 -13.76 0.58
CA PHE A 596 7.62 -13.54 -0.33
C PHE A 596 7.65 -14.52 -1.49
N LEU A 597 8.80 -14.75 -2.11
CA LEU A 597 8.92 -15.73 -3.19
C LEU A 597 8.52 -17.14 -2.70
N ARG A 598 9.04 -17.55 -1.54
CA ARG A 598 8.78 -18.89 -0.97
C ARG A 598 7.33 -19.11 -0.58
N ALA A 599 6.66 -18.11 0.00
CA ALA A 599 5.26 -18.21 0.40
C ALA A 599 4.27 -17.86 -0.72
N GLY A 600 4.66 -17.01 -1.67
CA GLY A 600 3.79 -16.47 -2.71
C GLY A 600 3.74 -17.32 -3.97
N THR A 601 4.86 -17.87 -4.43
CA THR A 601 4.89 -18.69 -5.66
C THR A 601 3.96 -19.90 -5.59
N PRO A 602 3.91 -20.69 -4.50
CA PRO A 602 2.96 -21.80 -4.40
C PRO A 602 1.50 -21.32 -4.42
N LEU A 603 1.21 -20.17 -3.80
CA LEU A 603 -0.13 -19.59 -3.81
C LEU A 603 -0.55 -19.19 -5.24
N ILE A 604 0.33 -18.55 -6.00
CA ILE A 604 0.07 -18.17 -7.40
C ILE A 604 -0.25 -19.42 -8.23
N ILE A 605 0.50 -20.51 -8.06
CA ILE A 605 0.24 -21.78 -8.77
C ILE A 605 -1.12 -22.35 -8.39
N ILE A 606 -1.48 -22.35 -7.11
CA ILE A 606 -2.79 -22.82 -6.64
C ILE A 606 -3.91 -21.99 -7.27
N LEU A 607 -3.81 -20.66 -7.21
CA LEU A 607 -4.83 -19.77 -7.78
C LEU A 607 -4.94 -19.93 -9.30
N TRP A 608 -3.81 -20.07 -10.00
CA TRP A 608 -3.80 -20.36 -11.42
C TRP A 608 -4.51 -21.67 -11.74
N LEU A 609 -4.17 -22.77 -11.07
CA LEU A 609 -4.82 -24.06 -11.30
C LEU A 609 -6.31 -24.02 -10.99
N VAL A 610 -6.70 -23.38 -9.89
CA VAL A 610 -8.11 -23.21 -9.51
C VAL A 610 -8.85 -22.38 -10.56
N PHE A 611 -8.28 -21.26 -11.02
CA PHE A 611 -8.86 -20.44 -12.08
C PHE A 611 -8.99 -21.22 -13.39
N SER A 612 -7.93 -21.88 -13.83
CA SER A 612 -7.88 -22.61 -15.09
C SER A 612 -8.83 -23.80 -15.16
N LEU A 613 -9.18 -24.40 -14.01
CA LEU A 613 -10.19 -25.46 -13.95
C LEU A 613 -11.61 -24.90 -13.79
N PHE A 614 -11.79 -23.90 -12.93
CA PHE A 614 -13.11 -23.39 -12.57
C PHE A 614 -13.70 -22.44 -13.60
N ALA A 615 -12.90 -21.52 -14.15
CA ALA A 615 -13.40 -20.48 -15.06
C ALA A 615 -13.96 -21.05 -16.38
N PRO A 616 -13.29 -22.00 -17.08
CA PRO A 616 -13.86 -22.58 -18.30
C PRO A 616 -15.16 -23.35 -18.04
N TRP A 617 -15.25 -24.07 -16.91
CA TRP A 617 -16.47 -24.77 -16.49
C TRP A 617 -17.61 -23.81 -16.17
N TYR A 618 -17.32 -22.73 -15.43
CA TYR A 618 -18.32 -21.75 -15.00
C TYR A 618 -18.89 -20.94 -16.16
N TYR A 619 -18.04 -20.54 -17.11
CA TYR A 619 -18.45 -19.77 -18.30
C TYR A 619 -18.85 -20.65 -19.49
N GLY A 620 -18.79 -21.98 -19.38
CA GLY A 620 -19.17 -22.89 -20.46
C GLY A 620 -18.27 -22.82 -21.70
N ILE A 621 -16.98 -22.53 -21.54
CA ILE A 621 -16.02 -22.44 -22.65
C ILE A 621 -15.65 -23.86 -23.12
N PRO A 622 -15.91 -24.23 -24.39
CA PRO A 622 -15.61 -25.56 -24.89
C PRO A 622 -14.09 -25.80 -25.00
N PHE A 623 -13.67 -27.04 -24.69
CA PHE A 623 -12.30 -27.53 -24.85
C PHE A 623 -11.96 -27.93 -26.28
#